data_AF-A0A1F5N1C2-F1
#
_entry.id   AF-A0A1F5N1C2-F1
#
_cell.length_a   1.000
_cell.length_b   1.000
_cell.length_c   1.000
_cell.angle_alpha   90.00
_cell.angle_beta   90.00
_cell.angle_gamma   90.00
#
_symmetry.space_group_name_H-M   'P 1'
#
loop_
_entity.id
_entity.type
_entity.pdbx_description
1 polymer ?
#
loop_
_entity_poly.entity_id
_entity_poly.type
_entity_poly.pdbx_seq_one_letter_code
_entity_poly.pdbx_strand_id
1 'polypeptide(L)'
;MNTKANSKFPGLAPRRGAGKTQKSKFATILLMATNFITRTTFFVKGFTLIVLLVTISIIAVLSVVGFTSFTQVREKAWDAKKKADIDAIRKAYEQNFDPTENNGQGGYKALNDNQFASGKIPTPPEGGDYTRIKNTATTGFTICASLSGSTPCAALSDTCYCQSSAQAEAPTLIAANTEFLTNASSFSPEPSQAPSQPALSQPGSESGVSSPVTYEVKTWLITYKEIAGRSVNISGLTPADFTKQILLPAMIEASRYHGYFNPSAQPALRYTLSDTDIYIEDNPRPARYSDLFNKYNLCNYAKANDIKTVIIWADSDYNYGSGEIRRESAITGNKGILTNGPILTSVCDKTIVIYGLTYTRGLSEALESYGHHLETVFRQFRPEYAFWADEAQKTGWFPAVTRGDSCGTDHEPPNARWEYDRSNDADYQSDCRNWKPDGTGVKETLNCNTWGCSGEGWLKWWMQNMPGLGNTLVGTNGQKIPNWWVYIGDPDNCYNNALGCSGFTPNPTPTPAPPVFSNLSAQLTNSSATFNFAYSKPSETLYKIHLSKSTAFSWGVWWNFVNGSASPLINTAPSATWSDYSCNQQFYWKVEAIYTGNYLSSAQGPVTVSCN
;
A
#
# COMPACT_ATOMS: atom_id res chain seq x y z
N MET A 1 19.90 6.94 86.42
CA MET A 1 20.46 8.12 85.72
C MET A 1 19.74 8.21 84.37
N ASN A 2 19.17 9.33 83.92
CA ASN A 2 18.97 10.64 84.55
C ASN A 2 17.60 11.25 84.15
N THR A 3 17.04 12.08 85.05
CA THR A 3 16.05 13.18 84.84
C THR A 3 15.02 13.07 83.69
N LYS A 4 13.69 12.95 83.94
CA LYS A 4 12.74 13.97 84.50
C LYS A 4 12.67 15.28 83.67
N ALA A 5 11.52 15.92 83.41
CA ALA A 5 10.16 15.79 83.99
C ALA A 5 9.05 16.14 82.94
N ASN A 6 7.84 15.55 82.98
CA ASN A 6 6.55 16.08 83.53
C ASN A 6 6.08 17.47 83.02
N SER A 7 4.78 17.77 82.80
CA SER A 7 3.53 16.96 82.74
C SER A 7 2.26 17.84 82.47
N LYS A 8 1.11 17.19 82.18
CA LYS A 8 -0.32 17.63 82.35
C LYS A 8 -1.13 18.27 81.19
N PHE A 9 -2.20 17.56 80.83
CA PHE A 9 -3.52 18.01 80.31
C PHE A 9 -4.40 18.60 81.47
N PRO A 10 -5.71 18.99 81.33
CA PRO A 10 -6.63 18.96 80.16
C PRO A 10 -7.55 20.20 79.93
N GLY A 11 -8.27 20.22 78.79
CA GLY A 11 -9.75 20.30 78.83
C GLY A 11 -10.50 21.58 78.42
N LEU A 12 -11.64 21.35 77.74
CA LEU A 12 -12.88 22.15 77.65
C LEU A 12 -12.96 23.47 76.84
N ALA A 13 -14.15 23.66 76.25
CA ALA A 13 -14.69 24.85 75.58
C ALA A 13 -16.18 24.99 76.01
N PRO A 14 -17.08 25.83 75.43
CA PRO A 14 -16.94 27.07 74.63
C PRO A 14 -17.82 28.25 75.17
N ARG A 15 -17.66 29.48 74.63
CA ARG A 15 -18.64 30.61 74.58
C ARG A 15 -18.10 31.71 73.63
N ARG A 16 -18.82 32.24 72.62
CA ARG A 16 -20.01 33.15 72.59
C ARG A 16 -19.76 34.57 73.13
N GLY A 17 -19.91 35.60 72.29
CA GLY A 17 -20.24 36.98 72.73
C GLY A 17 -20.01 38.14 71.73
N ALA A 18 -21.10 38.74 71.20
CA ALA A 18 -21.25 40.09 70.58
C ALA A 18 -20.35 40.53 69.39
N GLY A 19 -20.81 41.32 68.40
CA GLY A 19 -22.19 41.60 67.93
C GLY A 19 -22.60 43.10 67.78
N LYS A 20 -22.87 43.56 66.54
CA LYS A 20 -23.74 44.70 66.09
C LYS A 20 -23.68 44.81 64.54
N THR A 21 -24.69 44.79 63.64
CA THR A 21 -26.15 44.48 63.57
C THR A 21 -27.19 45.59 63.22
N GLN A 22 -27.11 46.23 62.05
CA GLN A 22 -28.26 46.84 61.33
C GLN A 22 -28.24 46.36 59.85
N LYS A 23 -29.26 45.72 59.24
CA LYS A 23 -30.75 45.87 59.18
C LYS A 23 -31.16 47.11 58.38
N SER A 24 -31.98 47.04 57.31
CA SER A 24 -33.42 46.64 57.23
C SER A 24 -33.86 46.52 55.74
N LYS A 25 -35.03 45.99 55.28
CA LYS A 25 -36.12 45.14 55.84
C LYS A 25 -37.08 44.68 54.69
N PHE A 26 -37.54 43.42 54.69
CA PHE A 26 -38.76 42.89 53.97
C PHE A 26 -38.80 42.94 52.41
N ALA A 27 -39.67 42.20 51.69
CA ALA A 27 -40.80 41.34 52.08
C ALA A 27 -40.89 40.01 51.26
N THR A 28 -41.72 39.07 51.71
CA THR A 28 -42.02 37.77 51.07
C THR A 28 -43.38 37.80 50.34
N ILE A 29 -43.51 37.09 49.21
CA ILE A 29 -44.78 36.47 48.74
C ILE A 29 -44.50 35.31 47.76
N LEU A 30 -45.48 34.44 47.57
CA LEU A 30 -45.39 33.11 46.95
C LEU A 30 -46.14 33.03 45.61
N LEU A 31 -45.55 32.45 44.55
CA LEU A 31 -46.21 31.50 43.61
C LEU A 31 -45.20 30.85 42.62
N MET A 32 -45.67 29.92 41.78
CA MET A 32 -44.88 29.03 40.90
C MET A 32 -44.75 29.54 39.46
N ALA A 33 -43.65 29.23 38.76
CA ALA A 33 -43.60 28.87 37.33
C ALA A 33 -42.18 28.36 36.92
N THR A 34 -42.10 27.64 35.79
CA THR A 34 -40.89 26.94 35.30
C THR A 34 -40.12 27.69 34.20
N ASN A 35 -38.83 27.35 34.06
CA ASN A 35 -37.96 27.49 32.88
C ASN A 35 -37.69 28.89 32.29
N PHE A 36 -36.40 29.27 32.24
CA PHE A 36 -35.73 29.59 30.96
C PHE A 36 -34.21 29.44 31.06
N ILE A 37 -33.55 29.07 29.95
CA ILE A 37 -32.09 28.89 29.87
C ILE A 37 -31.46 30.07 29.15
N THR A 38 -30.48 30.73 29.78
CA THR A 38 -29.68 31.80 29.14
C THR A 38 -28.42 31.23 28.51
N ARG A 39 -28.39 31.11 27.17
CA ARG A 39 -27.14 30.82 26.43
C ARG A 39 -26.30 32.08 26.29
N THR A 40 -25.02 32.01 26.65
CA THR A 40 -23.99 32.97 26.20
C THR A 40 -23.39 32.50 24.88
N THR A 41 -23.56 33.30 23.81
CA THR A 41 -22.98 33.01 22.50
C THR A 41 -21.63 33.71 22.31
N PHE A 42 -20.59 32.95 22.01
CA PHE A 42 -19.33 33.50 21.53
C PHE A 42 -19.44 33.87 20.04
N PHE A 43 -19.05 35.10 19.69
CA PHE A 43 -18.90 35.52 18.29
C PHE A 43 -17.58 35.01 17.72
N VAL A 44 -17.65 34.23 16.63
CA VAL A 44 -16.49 33.90 15.80
C VAL A 44 -16.32 34.99 14.73
N LYS A 45 -15.12 35.53 14.56
CA LYS A 45 -14.81 36.46 13.46
C LYS A 45 -14.59 35.66 12.18
N GLY A 46 -15.31 36.00 11.11
CA GLY A 46 -15.27 35.28 9.84
C GLY A 46 -14.00 35.50 9.02
N PHE A 47 -13.80 34.62 8.04
CA PHE A 47 -12.72 34.72 7.03
C PHE A 47 -12.84 36.01 6.20
N THR A 48 -11.71 36.58 5.79
CA THR A 48 -11.65 37.79 4.96
C THR A 48 -11.50 37.44 3.48
N LEU A 49 -12.09 38.25 2.60
CA LEU A 49 -12.10 38.06 1.15
C LEU A 49 -10.70 37.87 0.54
N ILE A 50 -9.70 38.58 1.10
CA ILE A 50 -8.31 38.55 0.62
C ILE A 50 -7.65 37.17 0.82
N VAL A 51 -7.99 36.44 1.89
CA VAL A 51 -7.46 35.09 2.13
C VAL A 51 -7.99 34.12 1.06
N LEU A 52 -9.29 34.21 0.72
CA LEU A 52 -9.88 33.40 -0.35
C LEU A 52 -9.19 33.66 -1.70
N LEU A 53 -8.98 34.93 -2.04
CA LEU A 53 -8.42 35.35 -3.33
C LEU A 53 -6.96 34.89 -3.49
N VAL A 54 -6.14 35.02 -2.43
CA VAL A 54 -4.75 34.52 -2.42
C VAL A 54 -4.69 32.99 -2.49
N THR A 55 -5.59 32.27 -1.80
CA THR A 55 -5.64 30.80 -1.90
C THR A 55 -5.98 30.34 -3.33
N ILE A 56 -6.95 30.98 -4.00
CA ILE A 56 -7.35 30.61 -5.37
C ILE A 56 -6.20 30.84 -6.37
N SER A 57 -5.45 31.94 -6.27
CA SER A 57 -4.34 32.20 -7.19
C SER A 57 -3.16 31.23 -6.99
N ILE A 58 -2.86 30.85 -5.74
CA ILE A 58 -1.84 29.83 -5.44
C ILE A 58 -2.24 28.48 -6.02
N ILE A 59 -3.49 28.05 -5.81
CA ILE A 59 -4.01 26.79 -6.36
C ILE A 59 -3.92 26.79 -7.90
N ALA A 60 -4.31 27.88 -8.56
CA ALA A 60 -4.22 27.99 -10.02
C ALA A 60 -2.79 27.83 -10.55
N VAL A 61 -1.79 28.50 -9.94
CA VAL A 61 -0.38 28.40 -10.35
C VAL A 61 0.16 26.98 -10.13
N LEU A 62 -0.09 26.38 -8.96
CA LEU A 62 0.36 25.02 -8.64
C LEU A 62 -0.27 23.98 -9.59
N SER A 63 -1.51 24.20 -10.01
CA SER A 63 -2.23 23.28 -10.91
C SER A 63 -1.61 23.23 -12.32
N VAL A 64 -1.19 24.39 -12.85
CA VAL A 64 -0.54 24.48 -14.17
C VAL A 64 0.85 23.82 -14.17
N VAL A 65 1.62 24.01 -13.10
CA VAL A 65 2.95 23.37 -12.94
C VAL A 65 2.82 21.86 -12.75
N GLY A 66 1.84 21.40 -11.95
CA GLY A 66 1.57 19.97 -11.77
C GLY A 66 1.15 19.27 -13.07
N PHE A 67 0.28 19.90 -13.86
CA PHE A 67 -0.25 19.30 -15.10
C PHE A 67 0.83 19.08 -16.17
N THR A 68 1.71 20.07 -16.39
CA THR A 68 2.77 19.99 -17.41
C THR A 68 3.88 19.00 -17.06
N SER A 69 4.12 18.75 -15.77
CA SER A 69 4.97 17.65 -15.30
C SER A 69 4.31 16.28 -15.56
N PHE A 70 3.03 16.13 -15.21
CA PHE A 70 2.30 14.88 -15.34
C PHE A 70 2.20 14.36 -16.79
N THR A 71 1.99 15.24 -17.78
CA THR A 71 1.93 14.80 -19.19
C THR A 71 3.26 14.20 -19.66
N GLN A 72 4.39 14.85 -19.35
CA GLN A 72 5.73 14.37 -19.73
C GLN A 72 6.09 13.03 -19.06
N VAL A 73 5.71 12.84 -17.79
CA VAL A 73 5.91 11.56 -17.09
C VAL A 73 5.06 10.45 -17.71
N ARG A 74 3.80 10.75 -18.04
CA ARG A 74 2.89 9.80 -18.72
C ARG A 74 3.39 9.41 -20.11
N GLU A 75 3.83 10.38 -20.92
CA GLU A 75 4.36 10.14 -22.26
C GLU A 75 5.61 9.26 -22.23
N LYS A 76 6.56 9.54 -21.32
CA LYS A 76 7.73 8.65 -21.09
C LYS A 76 7.33 7.25 -20.64
N ALA A 77 6.34 7.10 -19.77
CA ALA A 77 5.84 5.80 -19.33
C ALA A 77 5.14 5.03 -20.46
N TRP A 78 4.40 5.72 -21.34
CA TRP A 78 3.78 5.13 -22.53
C TRP A 78 4.81 4.68 -23.55
N ASP A 79 5.81 5.52 -23.85
CA ASP A 79 6.90 5.18 -24.77
C ASP A 79 7.80 4.04 -24.23
N ALA A 80 7.96 3.94 -22.91
CA ALA A 80 8.60 2.78 -22.27
C ALA A 80 7.76 1.49 -22.43
N LYS A 81 6.44 1.55 -22.21
CA LYS A 81 5.54 0.41 -22.43
C LYS A 81 5.52 -0.02 -23.90
N LYS A 82 5.45 0.92 -24.86
CA LYS A 82 5.54 0.62 -26.30
C LYS A 82 6.77 -0.19 -26.67
N LYS A 83 7.94 0.20 -26.12
CA LYS A 83 9.19 -0.53 -26.33
C LYS A 83 9.12 -1.97 -25.81
N ALA A 84 8.66 -2.14 -24.57
CA ALA A 84 8.50 -3.45 -23.95
C ALA A 84 7.48 -4.36 -24.67
N ASP A 85 6.36 -3.80 -25.12
CA ASP A 85 5.33 -4.52 -25.87
C ASP A 85 5.86 -4.98 -27.24
N ILE A 86 6.52 -4.10 -28.00
CA ILE A 86 7.11 -4.42 -29.31
C ILE A 86 8.17 -5.54 -29.17
N ASP A 87 9.02 -5.48 -28.15
CA ASP A 87 9.98 -6.54 -27.83
C ASP A 87 9.30 -7.87 -27.46
N ALA A 88 8.21 -7.84 -26.71
CA ALA A 88 7.46 -9.03 -26.33
C ALA A 88 6.76 -9.66 -27.55
N ILE A 89 6.12 -8.86 -28.40
CA ILE A 89 5.41 -9.32 -29.60
C ILE A 89 6.40 -9.91 -30.60
N ARG A 90 7.58 -9.30 -30.81
CA ARG A 90 8.62 -9.92 -31.64
C ARG A 90 9.04 -11.27 -31.06
N LYS A 91 9.38 -11.36 -29.76
CA LYS A 91 9.80 -12.62 -29.11
C LYS A 91 8.75 -13.73 -29.24
N ALA A 92 7.47 -13.41 -29.09
CA ALA A 92 6.39 -14.36 -29.28
C ALA A 92 6.28 -14.85 -30.75
N TYR A 93 6.55 -13.97 -31.72
CA TYR A 93 6.66 -14.39 -33.13
C TYR A 93 7.89 -15.27 -33.38
N GLU A 94 9.08 -15.00 -32.80
CA GLU A 94 10.24 -15.90 -32.94
C GLU A 94 9.94 -17.32 -32.41
N GLN A 95 9.11 -17.43 -31.37
CA GLN A 95 8.62 -18.71 -30.84
C GLN A 95 7.54 -19.38 -31.72
N ASN A 96 6.90 -18.61 -32.60
CA ASN A 96 5.92 -19.05 -33.61
C ASN A 96 6.51 -19.24 -35.01
N PHE A 97 7.85 -19.22 -35.16
CA PHE A 97 8.49 -19.53 -36.42
C PHE A 97 8.42 -21.04 -36.70
N ASP A 98 7.81 -21.41 -37.83
CA ASP A 98 7.74 -22.79 -38.30
C ASP A 98 8.52 -22.91 -39.62
N PRO A 99 9.61 -23.70 -39.68
CA PRO A 99 10.41 -23.86 -40.91
C PRO A 99 9.69 -24.64 -42.01
N THR A 100 8.56 -25.29 -41.72
CA THR A 100 7.78 -26.08 -42.71
C THR A 100 6.71 -25.26 -43.44
N GLU A 101 6.37 -24.06 -42.95
CA GLU A 101 5.45 -23.16 -43.65
C GLU A 101 6.01 -22.66 -44.99
N ASN A 102 5.13 -22.10 -45.83
CA ASN A 102 5.46 -21.60 -47.17
C ASN A 102 6.20 -22.64 -48.02
N ASN A 103 5.71 -23.90 -48.02
CA ASN A 103 6.30 -25.04 -48.72
C ASN A 103 7.75 -25.35 -48.31
N GLY A 104 8.11 -25.15 -47.03
CA GLY A 104 9.47 -25.33 -46.52
C GLY A 104 10.39 -24.13 -46.68
N GLN A 105 9.85 -22.94 -46.97
CA GLN A 105 10.58 -21.66 -46.94
C GLN A 105 10.54 -20.99 -45.55
N GLY A 106 9.75 -21.55 -44.62
CA GLY A 106 9.54 -21.03 -43.28
C GLY A 106 8.46 -19.96 -43.20
N GLY A 107 7.88 -19.77 -42.02
CA GLY A 107 6.79 -18.81 -41.81
C GLY A 107 6.57 -18.47 -40.34
N TYR A 108 5.92 -17.33 -40.10
CA TYR A 108 5.60 -16.83 -38.76
C TYR A 108 4.10 -16.93 -38.52
N LYS A 109 3.71 -17.91 -37.68
CA LYS A 109 2.32 -18.19 -37.34
C LYS A 109 1.66 -17.03 -36.59
N ALA A 110 0.36 -16.87 -36.79
CA ALA A 110 -0.45 -15.90 -36.07
C ALA A 110 -0.31 -16.08 -34.56
N LEU A 111 -0.14 -14.96 -33.84
CA LEU A 111 -0.07 -14.96 -32.38
C LEU A 111 -1.44 -15.29 -31.79
N ASN A 112 -1.45 -15.93 -30.62
CA ASN A 112 -2.65 -16.08 -29.81
C ASN A 112 -2.44 -15.51 -28.40
N ASP A 113 -3.55 -15.09 -27.79
CA ASP A 113 -3.60 -14.41 -26.49
C ASP A 113 -2.90 -15.19 -25.36
N ASN A 114 -2.89 -16.53 -25.41
CA ASN A 114 -2.30 -17.38 -24.37
C ASN A 114 -0.76 -17.41 -24.41
N GLN A 115 -0.12 -16.82 -25.42
CA GLN A 115 1.35 -16.74 -25.53
C GLN A 115 1.95 -15.62 -24.66
N PHE A 116 1.11 -14.76 -24.08
CA PHE A 116 1.52 -13.64 -23.26
C PHE A 116 1.04 -13.84 -21.82
N ALA A 117 1.87 -13.48 -20.83
CA ALA A 117 1.53 -13.64 -19.41
C ALA A 117 0.31 -12.82 -18.96
N SER A 118 -0.08 -11.82 -19.75
CA SER A 118 -1.32 -11.04 -19.66
C SER A 118 -2.58 -11.82 -20.06
N GLY A 119 -2.45 -13.00 -20.67
CA GLY A 119 -3.54 -13.71 -21.34
C GLY A 119 -4.13 -12.93 -22.52
N LYS A 120 -3.36 -11.99 -23.08
CA LYS A 120 -3.71 -11.14 -24.24
C LYS A 120 -2.47 -10.64 -24.99
N ILE A 121 -2.56 -10.55 -26.31
CA ILE A 121 -1.58 -9.82 -27.14
C ILE A 121 -1.52 -8.35 -26.66
N PRO A 122 -0.32 -7.78 -26.41
CA PRO A 122 -0.19 -6.39 -25.96
C PRO A 122 -0.64 -5.37 -27.00
N THR A 123 -1.28 -4.29 -26.55
CA THR A 123 -1.74 -3.16 -27.37
C THR A 123 -1.18 -1.82 -26.87
N PRO A 124 -1.13 -0.77 -27.72
CA PRO A 124 -0.63 0.55 -27.36
C PRO A 124 -1.35 1.17 -26.14
N PRO A 125 -0.66 1.91 -25.26
CA PRO A 125 -1.28 2.64 -24.15
C PRO A 125 -2.40 3.62 -24.56
N GLU A 126 -2.32 4.19 -25.77
CA GLU A 126 -3.36 5.05 -26.36
C GLU A 126 -4.52 4.28 -27.00
N GLY A 127 -4.44 2.95 -27.11
CA GLY A 127 -5.40 2.08 -27.80
C GLY A 127 -5.06 1.82 -29.27
N GLY A 128 -5.84 0.94 -29.90
CA GLY A 128 -5.55 0.38 -31.23
C GLY A 128 -4.64 -0.85 -31.15
N ASP A 129 -3.90 -1.13 -32.23
CA ASP A 129 -3.02 -2.27 -32.39
C ASP A 129 -1.63 -1.81 -32.89
N TYR A 130 -0.58 -2.60 -32.63
CA TYR A 130 0.77 -2.28 -33.11
C TYR A 130 0.93 -2.58 -34.61
N THR A 131 1.58 -1.67 -35.35
CA THR A 131 1.78 -1.79 -36.80
C THR A 131 2.80 -2.88 -37.12
N ARG A 132 2.39 -3.91 -37.86
CA ARG A 132 3.29 -4.92 -38.45
C ARG A 132 3.46 -4.67 -39.94
N ILE A 133 4.71 -4.71 -40.40
CA ILE A 133 5.12 -4.57 -41.79
C ILE A 133 5.77 -5.89 -42.19
N LYS A 134 5.19 -6.63 -43.14
CA LYS A 134 5.83 -7.82 -43.72
C LYS A 134 6.91 -7.39 -44.70
N ASN A 135 8.02 -8.11 -44.74
CA ASN A 135 8.92 -8.06 -45.89
C ASN A 135 8.24 -8.82 -47.05
N THR A 136 8.45 -8.38 -48.30
CA THR A 136 7.91 -9.02 -49.51
C THR A 136 8.95 -9.84 -50.27
N ALA A 137 10.23 -9.68 -49.92
CA ALA A 137 11.35 -10.45 -50.47
C ALA A 137 11.83 -11.59 -49.54
N THR A 138 11.48 -11.54 -48.26
CA THR A 138 11.79 -12.59 -47.26
C THR A 138 10.55 -12.95 -46.45
N THR A 139 10.62 -14.02 -45.66
CA THR A 139 9.55 -14.43 -44.74
C THR A 139 9.49 -13.58 -43.46
N GLY A 140 10.42 -12.62 -43.31
CA GLY A 140 10.53 -11.74 -42.15
C GLY A 140 9.48 -10.62 -42.07
N PHE A 141 9.46 -9.95 -40.92
CA PHE A 141 8.61 -8.80 -40.64
C PHE A 141 9.32 -7.80 -39.71
N THR A 142 8.80 -6.58 -39.64
CA THR A 142 9.15 -5.56 -38.64
C THR A 142 7.87 -5.12 -37.93
N ILE A 143 7.93 -4.87 -36.62
CA ILE A 143 6.81 -4.28 -35.86
C ILE A 143 7.27 -2.94 -35.30
N CYS A 144 6.44 -1.92 -35.43
CA CYS A 144 6.80 -0.54 -35.12
C CYS A 144 5.76 0.14 -34.21
N ALA A 145 6.25 1.00 -33.30
CA ALA A 145 5.47 1.92 -32.50
C ALA A 145 6.05 3.34 -32.61
N SER A 146 5.22 4.33 -32.90
CA SER A 146 5.63 5.74 -32.83
C SER A 146 5.75 6.17 -31.36
N LEU A 147 6.83 6.89 -31.08
CA LEU A 147 7.13 7.51 -29.79
C LEU A 147 6.73 8.98 -29.87
N SER A 148 6.08 9.49 -28.81
CA SER A 148 5.73 10.91 -28.58
C SER A 148 5.62 11.83 -29.82
N GLY A 149 4.62 11.60 -30.69
CA GLY A 149 4.06 12.64 -31.57
C GLY A 149 4.29 12.54 -33.09
N SER A 150 4.91 11.48 -33.63
CA SER A 150 5.17 11.37 -35.08
C SER A 150 4.18 10.51 -35.89
N THR A 151 4.23 10.71 -37.22
CA THR A 151 3.50 10.06 -38.33
C THR A 151 3.66 8.52 -38.41
N PRO A 152 2.92 7.83 -39.33
CA PRO A 152 3.00 6.38 -39.51
C PRO A 152 4.42 5.83 -39.56
N CYS A 153 4.68 4.88 -38.66
CA CYS A 153 6.01 4.44 -38.28
C CYS A 153 6.46 3.21 -39.09
N ALA A 154 7.63 3.29 -39.75
CA ALA A 154 8.08 2.25 -40.68
C ALA A 154 9.60 1.94 -40.66
N ALA A 155 10.39 2.65 -39.87
CA ALA A 155 11.84 2.44 -39.74
C ALA A 155 12.33 2.93 -38.36
N LEU A 156 13.50 2.48 -37.93
CA LEU A 156 14.14 2.94 -36.69
C LEU A 156 14.44 4.45 -36.74
N SER A 157 14.00 5.20 -35.73
CA SER A 157 14.41 6.60 -35.49
C SER A 157 14.18 6.98 -34.02
N ASP A 158 14.63 8.18 -33.62
CA ASP A 158 14.39 8.72 -32.28
C ASP A 158 12.88 8.85 -31.92
N THR A 159 12.00 8.92 -32.94
CA THR A 159 10.53 8.97 -32.79
C THR A 159 9.85 7.64 -33.15
N CYS A 160 10.61 6.58 -33.46
CA CYS A 160 10.06 5.31 -33.95
C CYS A 160 10.85 4.12 -33.40
N TYR A 161 10.22 3.37 -32.48
CA TYR A 161 10.76 2.10 -32.03
C TYR A 161 10.25 0.97 -32.93
N CYS A 162 11.15 0.36 -33.68
CA CYS A 162 10.86 -0.75 -34.57
C CYS A 162 11.76 -1.95 -34.22
N GLN A 163 11.21 -3.16 -34.29
CA GLN A 163 11.93 -4.42 -34.07
C GLN A 163 11.68 -5.37 -35.24
N SER A 164 12.75 -5.84 -35.87
CA SER A 164 12.72 -6.77 -37.00
C SER A 164 12.94 -8.21 -36.56
N SER A 165 12.23 -9.14 -37.21
CA SER A 165 12.31 -10.59 -36.99
C SER A 165 13.64 -11.19 -37.45
N ALA A 166 14.04 -12.34 -36.90
CA ALA A 166 15.26 -13.03 -37.32
C ALA A 166 15.36 -13.37 -38.83
N GLN A 167 14.23 -13.54 -39.55
CA GLN A 167 14.19 -13.79 -41.00
C GLN A 167 14.11 -12.52 -41.87
N ALA A 168 14.26 -11.32 -41.28
CA ALA A 168 14.34 -10.08 -42.04
C ALA A 168 15.80 -9.73 -42.33
N GLU A 169 16.16 -9.61 -43.61
CA GLU A 169 17.42 -8.96 -43.99
C GLU A 169 17.44 -7.48 -43.53
N ALA A 170 18.64 -6.91 -43.39
CA ALA A 170 18.86 -5.59 -42.80
C ALA A 170 17.99 -4.50 -43.45
N PRO A 171 17.50 -3.50 -42.69
CA PRO A 171 16.35 -2.68 -43.06
C PRO A 171 16.63 -1.68 -44.21
N THR A 172 16.62 -2.18 -45.44
CA THR A 172 16.47 -1.39 -46.65
C THR A 172 15.00 -0.97 -46.82
N LEU A 173 14.78 0.32 -47.08
CA LEU A 173 13.45 0.92 -47.15
C LEU A 173 12.70 0.54 -48.44
N ILE A 174 11.36 0.72 -48.41
CA ILE A 174 10.38 0.89 -49.51
C ILE A 174 9.43 -0.31 -49.79
N ALA A 175 8.22 0.02 -50.24
CA ALA A 175 7.17 -0.84 -50.83
C ALA A 175 6.31 -1.74 -49.89
N ALA A 176 5.52 -1.06 -49.05
CA ALA A 176 4.10 -1.31 -48.79
C ALA A 176 3.52 -2.76 -48.93
N ASN A 177 3.11 -3.31 -47.79
CA ASN A 177 1.77 -3.91 -47.60
C ASN A 177 1.42 -3.88 -46.11
N THR A 178 0.55 -2.94 -45.70
CA THR A 178 0.26 -2.67 -44.28
C THR A 178 -0.93 -3.51 -43.81
N GLU A 179 -0.65 -4.67 -43.21
CA GLU A 179 -1.66 -5.47 -42.52
C GLU A 179 -1.78 -5.04 -41.04
N PHE A 180 -2.95 -4.52 -40.67
CA PHE A 180 -3.33 -4.33 -39.27
C PHE A 180 -3.72 -5.68 -38.65
N LEU A 181 -3.48 -5.86 -37.35
CA LEU A 181 -3.84 -7.09 -36.61
C LEU A 181 -5.35 -7.17 -36.30
N THR A 182 -6.18 -7.20 -37.34
CA THR A 182 -7.65 -7.31 -37.17
C THR A 182 -8.07 -8.70 -36.71
N ASN A 183 -8.85 -8.77 -35.63
CA ASN A 183 -9.48 -10.01 -35.18
C ASN A 183 -10.47 -10.54 -36.22
N ALA A 184 -10.24 -11.77 -36.69
CA ALA A 184 -11.16 -12.56 -37.50
C ALA A 184 -11.04 -14.05 -37.08
N SER A 185 -12.10 -14.86 -37.07
CA SER A 185 -13.47 -14.62 -37.54
C SER A 185 -14.54 -15.27 -36.63
N SER A 186 -15.76 -14.74 -36.70
CA SER A 186 -16.95 -15.34 -36.10
C SER A 186 -17.67 -16.25 -37.10
N PHE A 187 -18.01 -17.48 -36.73
CA PHE A 187 -18.98 -18.32 -37.46
C PHE A 187 -19.78 -19.23 -36.52
N SER A 188 -21.04 -19.48 -36.89
CA SER A 188 -22.05 -20.34 -36.25
C SER A 188 -23.24 -20.44 -37.23
N PRO A 189 -24.15 -21.45 -37.18
CA PRO A 189 -24.31 -22.48 -36.15
C PRO A 189 -24.55 -23.94 -36.62
N GLU A 190 -24.55 -24.85 -35.64
CA GLU A 190 -25.39 -26.07 -35.54
C GLU A 190 -25.05 -27.35 -36.38
N PRO A 191 -25.63 -28.55 -36.10
CA PRO A 191 -24.87 -29.57 -35.38
C PRO A 191 -24.93 -31.02 -35.94
N SER A 192 -24.12 -31.95 -35.38
CA SER A 192 -24.58 -33.33 -35.07
C SER A 192 -23.58 -34.15 -34.21
N GLN A 193 -24.13 -34.79 -33.16
CA GLN A 193 -23.79 -36.08 -32.52
C GLN A 193 -22.33 -36.52 -32.22
N ALA A 194 -22.18 -37.17 -31.05
CA ALA A 194 -20.98 -37.86 -30.60
C ALA A 194 -21.02 -39.38 -30.93
N PRO A 195 -19.88 -40.08 -30.81
CA PRO A 195 -19.84 -41.29 -30.00
C PRO A 195 -18.82 -41.20 -28.85
N SER A 196 -18.72 -42.26 -28.05
CA SER A 196 -18.22 -42.21 -26.67
C SER A 196 -17.10 -43.23 -26.35
N GLN A 197 -16.46 -43.03 -25.18
CA GLN A 197 -15.64 -44.00 -24.42
C GLN A 197 -14.25 -44.35 -25.04
N PRO A 198 -13.31 -44.94 -24.25
CA PRO A 198 -13.37 -45.24 -22.81
C PRO A 198 -12.34 -44.46 -21.96
N ALA A 199 -12.44 -44.56 -20.64
CA ALA A 199 -11.45 -44.03 -19.69
C ALA A 199 -10.33 -45.04 -19.41
N LEU A 200 -9.09 -44.56 -19.21
CA LEU A 200 -7.97 -45.36 -18.68
C LEU A 200 -7.24 -44.63 -17.54
N SER A 201 -7.23 -45.32 -16.40
CA SER A 201 -6.51 -45.10 -15.13
C SER A 201 -5.39 -44.04 -15.05
N GLN A 202 -5.51 -43.14 -14.06
CA GLN A 202 -4.36 -42.49 -13.42
C GLN A 202 -3.57 -43.48 -12.54
N PRO A 203 -2.26 -43.23 -12.34
CA PRO A 203 -1.53 -43.62 -11.14
C PRO A 203 -1.32 -42.42 -10.18
N GLY A 204 -1.70 -42.60 -8.91
CA GLY A 204 -1.04 -42.04 -7.72
C GLY A 204 -0.65 -40.55 -7.67
N SER A 205 -1.60 -39.70 -7.25
CA SER A 205 -1.42 -38.57 -6.31
C SER A 205 -0.01 -38.06 -5.95
N GLU A 206 0.20 -36.74 -6.16
CA GLU A 206 0.76 -35.87 -5.10
C GLU A 206 -0.31 -34.87 -4.65
N SER A 207 -0.23 -34.42 -3.40
CA SER A 207 -1.34 -33.76 -2.70
C SER A 207 -1.26 -32.23 -2.70
N GLY A 208 -2.31 -31.59 -3.22
CA GLY A 208 -2.80 -30.29 -2.74
C GLY A 208 -1.80 -29.14 -2.64
N VAL A 209 -1.44 -28.54 -3.78
CA VAL A 209 -0.81 -27.21 -3.79
C VAL A 209 -1.81 -26.18 -3.25
N SER A 210 -1.64 -25.76 -1.99
CA SER A 210 -2.46 -24.72 -1.37
C SER A 210 -2.26 -23.37 -2.04
N SER A 211 -3.34 -22.60 -2.24
CA SER A 211 -3.26 -21.21 -2.70
C SER A 211 -2.31 -20.37 -1.82
N PRO A 212 -1.55 -19.41 -2.37
CA PRO A 212 -0.70 -18.53 -1.59
C PRO A 212 -1.53 -17.69 -0.59
N VAL A 213 -1.14 -17.68 0.69
CA VAL A 213 -1.91 -17.03 1.75
C VAL A 213 -1.31 -15.68 2.14
N THR A 214 -2.16 -14.64 2.16
CA THR A 214 -1.91 -13.35 2.81
C THR A 214 -2.18 -13.47 4.30
N TYR A 215 -1.26 -13.01 5.15
CA TYR A 215 -1.40 -13.11 6.61
C TYR A 215 -2.14 -11.91 7.19
N GLU A 216 -3.24 -12.13 7.90
CA GLU A 216 -3.91 -11.08 8.68
C GLU A 216 -3.08 -10.71 9.92
N VAL A 217 -2.80 -9.41 10.06
CA VAL A 217 -2.02 -8.82 11.15
C VAL A 217 -2.90 -7.81 11.90
N LYS A 218 -3.68 -8.31 12.86
CA LYS A 218 -4.52 -7.46 13.71
C LYS A 218 -3.64 -6.56 14.57
N THR A 219 -3.95 -5.28 14.50
CA THR A 219 -3.17 -4.18 15.07
C THR A 219 -4.00 -3.42 16.08
N TRP A 220 -3.39 -3.19 17.24
CA TRP A 220 -3.92 -2.38 18.33
C TRP A 220 -3.27 -0.99 18.31
N LEU A 221 -3.98 0.04 18.77
CA LEU A 221 -3.51 1.43 18.78
C LEU A 221 -3.63 2.04 20.18
N ILE A 222 -2.51 2.56 20.69
CA ILE A 222 -2.44 3.34 21.92
C ILE A 222 -1.92 4.74 21.56
N THR A 223 -2.55 5.77 22.10
CA THR A 223 -2.21 7.18 21.85
C THR A 223 -2.13 7.93 23.17
N TYR A 224 -1.05 8.67 23.42
CA TYR A 224 -0.88 9.47 24.63
C TYR A 224 -1.29 10.93 24.39
N LYS A 225 -2.25 11.46 25.14
CA LYS A 225 -2.65 12.87 25.06
C LYS A 225 -1.44 13.79 25.26
N GLU A 226 -1.32 14.79 24.40
CA GLU A 226 -0.33 15.85 24.55
C GLU A 226 -0.56 16.67 25.82
N ILE A 227 0.50 17.37 26.23
CA ILE A 227 0.48 18.28 27.37
C ILE A 227 0.06 19.67 26.88
N ALA A 228 -0.68 20.38 27.73
CA ALA A 228 -1.47 21.55 27.37
C ALA A 228 -0.73 22.60 26.51
N GLY A 229 -1.23 22.82 25.29
CA GLY A 229 -0.74 23.87 24.38
C GLY A 229 -0.33 23.38 22.98
N ARG A 230 -0.16 22.07 22.78
CA ARG A 230 0.07 21.45 21.47
C ARG A 230 -1.22 20.85 20.87
N SER A 231 -1.16 20.41 19.62
CA SER A 231 -2.26 19.72 18.94
C SER A 231 -1.73 18.44 18.27
N VAL A 232 -2.31 17.29 18.66
CA VAL A 232 -1.87 15.96 18.23
C VAL A 232 -2.21 15.75 16.75
N ASN A 233 -1.33 16.22 15.87
CA ASN A 233 -1.60 16.29 14.44
C ASN A 233 -0.39 15.83 13.60
N ILE A 234 -0.53 14.67 12.96
CA ILE A 234 0.48 14.11 12.05
C ILE A 234 -0.01 14.33 10.62
N SER A 235 0.71 15.14 9.85
CA SER A 235 0.40 15.42 8.43
C SER A 235 -1.04 15.87 8.17
N GLY A 236 -1.67 16.58 9.11
CA GLY A 236 -3.07 17.04 9.04
C GLY A 236 -4.06 16.19 9.85
N LEU A 237 -3.69 14.97 10.27
CA LEU A 237 -4.60 13.96 10.83
C LEU A 237 -4.38 13.69 12.32
N THR A 238 -5.39 13.13 12.99
CA THR A 238 -5.20 12.50 14.32
C THR A 238 -4.32 11.25 14.19
N PRO A 239 -3.69 10.72 15.27
CA PRO A 239 -2.90 9.49 15.17
C PRO A 239 -3.73 8.27 14.78
N ALA A 240 -5.02 8.23 15.14
CA ALA A 240 -5.94 7.19 14.71
C ALA A 240 -6.22 7.28 13.20
N ASP A 241 -6.50 8.48 12.70
CA ASP A 241 -6.72 8.72 11.27
C ASP A 241 -5.45 8.49 10.46
N PHE A 242 -4.30 8.98 10.91
CA PHE A 242 -3.01 8.71 10.26
C PHE A 242 -2.70 7.21 10.21
N THR A 243 -2.91 6.49 11.33
CA THR A 243 -2.69 5.04 11.37
C THR A 243 -3.58 4.30 10.38
N LYS A 244 -4.88 4.64 10.35
CA LYS A 244 -5.89 4.01 9.48
C LYS A 244 -5.73 4.36 8.00
N GLN A 245 -5.59 5.65 7.69
CA GLN A 245 -5.72 6.20 6.35
C GLN A 245 -4.38 6.21 5.59
N ILE A 246 -3.24 6.21 6.32
CA ILE A 246 -1.91 6.39 5.74
C ILE A 246 -0.98 5.22 6.10
N LEU A 247 -0.74 4.95 7.39
CA LEU A 247 0.31 3.99 7.81
C LEU A 247 -0.04 2.53 7.48
N LEU A 248 -1.16 2.00 7.96
CA LEU A 248 -1.51 0.60 7.69
C LEU A 248 -1.67 0.31 6.18
N PRO A 249 -2.31 1.17 5.36
CA PRO A 249 -2.32 1.02 3.91
C PRO A 249 -0.90 1.00 3.29
N ALA A 250 0.02 1.83 3.77
CA ALA A 250 1.41 1.83 3.30
C ALA A 250 2.16 0.54 3.70
N MET A 251 1.95 0.00 4.90
CA MET A 251 2.54 -1.28 5.34
C MET A 251 1.98 -2.49 4.58
N ILE A 252 0.70 -2.47 4.20
CA ILE A 252 0.07 -3.48 3.32
C ILE A 252 0.71 -3.39 1.93
N GLU A 253 0.75 -2.19 1.35
CA GLU A 253 1.31 -1.93 0.02
C GLU A 253 2.77 -2.36 -0.05
N ALA A 254 3.59 -2.00 0.95
CA ALA A 254 4.99 -2.41 1.07
C ALA A 254 5.20 -3.94 1.02
N SER A 255 4.20 -4.74 1.39
CA SER A 255 4.28 -6.21 1.36
C SER A 255 3.89 -6.85 0.01
N ARG A 256 3.57 -6.06 -1.03
CA ARG A 256 3.33 -6.56 -2.39
C ARG A 256 4.65 -6.76 -3.13
N TYR A 257 5.00 -8.01 -3.44
CA TYR A 257 6.20 -8.28 -4.24
C TYR A 257 6.11 -7.61 -5.63
N HIS A 258 7.02 -6.68 -5.90
CA HIS A 258 7.05 -5.80 -7.06
C HIS A 258 5.73 -5.05 -7.35
N GLY A 259 5.01 -4.58 -6.31
CA GLY A 259 3.73 -3.86 -6.46
C GLY A 259 3.81 -2.65 -7.40
N TYR A 260 4.90 -1.89 -7.37
CA TYR A 260 5.19 -0.77 -8.28
C TYR A 260 5.23 -1.15 -9.78
N PHE A 261 5.46 -2.42 -10.09
CA PHE A 261 5.49 -2.95 -11.46
C PHE A 261 4.24 -3.77 -11.81
N ASN A 262 3.68 -4.47 -10.82
CA ASN A 262 2.46 -5.26 -10.96
C ASN A 262 1.40 -4.81 -9.95
N PRO A 263 0.47 -3.90 -10.32
CA PRO A 263 -0.62 -3.45 -9.44
C PRO A 263 -1.57 -4.56 -8.98
N SER A 264 -1.58 -5.71 -9.66
CA SER A 264 -2.37 -6.90 -9.29
C SER A 264 -1.64 -7.81 -8.28
N ALA A 265 -0.37 -7.54 -7.97
CA ALA A 265 0.40 -8.30 -6.98
C ALA A 265 -0.31 -8.26 -5.62
N GLN A 266 -0.52 -9.43 -5.03
CA GLN A 266 -1.22 -9.55 -3.76
C GLN A 266 -0.27 -9.20 -2.61
N PRO A 267 -0.73 -8.46 -1.58
CA PRO A 267 0.09 -8.16 -0.42
C PRO A 267 0.33 -9.45 0.38
N ALA A 268 1.55 -9.63 0.88
CA ALA A 268 1.86 -10.77 1.74
C ALA A 268 1.27 -10.60 3.16
N LEU A 269 1.06 -9.37 3.61
CA LEU A 269 0.46 -9.01 4.90
C LEU A 269 -0.77 -8.13 4.72
N ARG A 270 -1.79 -8.35 5.55
CA ARG A 270 -2.97 -7.50 5.65
C ARG A 270 -3.12 -6.98 7.08
N TYR A 271 -2.71 -5.73 7.28
CA TYR A 271 -2.88 -5.03 8.55
C TYR A 271 -4.33 -4.57 8.72
N THR A 272 -4.93 -4.86 9.87
CA THR A 272 -6.28 -4.40 10.23
C THR A 272 -6.25 -3.76 11.62
N LEU A 273 -6.89 -2.61 11.81
CA LEU A 273 -7.00 -2.01 13.14
C LEU A 273 -8.18 -2.59 13.90
N SER A 274 -7.99 -2.89 15.19
CA SER A 274 -9.10 -3.21 16.10
C SER A 274 -9.83 -1.93 16.49
N ASP A 275 -10.87 -1.57 15.74
CA ASP A 275 -11.60 -0.30 15.86
C ASP A 275 -12.31 -0.11 17.22
N THR A 276 -12.60 -1.20 17.93
CA THR A 276 -13.14 -1.20 19.29
C THR A 276 -12.15 -0.73 20.36
N ASP A 277 -10.86 -0.61 20.03
CA ASP A 277 -9.77 -0.68 21.01
C ASP A 277 -8.73 0.44 20.84
N ILE A 278 -9.14 1.63 20.43
CA ILE A 278 -8.24 2.79 20.38
C ILE A 278 -8.12 3.38 21.79
N TYR A 279 -7.00 3.12 22.47
CA TYR A 279 -6.76 3.65 23.82
C TYR A 279 -6.17 5.06 23.76
N ILE A 280 -6.74 5.97 24.55
CA ILE A 280 -6.31 7.36 24.67
C ILE A 280 -5.83 7.60 26.11
N GLU A 281 -4.52 7.46 26.33
CA GLU A 281 -3.83 7.56 27.61
C GLU A 281 -3.54 9.01 28.03
N ASP A 282 -3.48 9.26 29.33
CA ASP A 282 -2.92 10.50 29.88
C ASP A 282 -1.39 10.40 30.06
N ASN A 283 -0.68 11.53 29.93
CA ASN A 283 0.73 11.63 30.27
C ASN A 283 0.93 11.79 31.80
N PRO A 284 2.07 11.35 32.38
CA PRO A 284 3.24 10.74 31.74
C PRO A 284 3.02 9.30 31.27
N ARG A 285 3.52 8.97 30.08
CA ARG A 285 3.71 7.58 29.64
C ARG A 285 4.64 6.79 30.61
N PRO A 286 4.45 5.46 30.77
CA PRO A 286 5.38 4.61 31.51
C PRO A 286 6.79 4.63 30.92
N ALA A 287 7.81 4.30 31.71
CA ALA A 287 9.19 4.27 31.22
C ALA A 287 9.49 3.08 30.28
N ARG A 288 8.75 1.97 30.44
CA ARG A 288 8.93 0.70 29.73
C ARG A 288 7.65 0.19 29.12
N TYR A 289 7.76 -0.56 28.02
CA TYR A 289 6.63 -1.29 27.44
C TYR A 289 6.13 -2.36 28.42
N SER A 290 7.03 -3.02 29.18
CA SER A 290 6.63 -3.98 30.22
C SER A 290 5.66 -3.39 31.23
N ASP A 291 5.85 -2.13 31.63
CA ASP A 291 5.02 -1.45 32.62
C ASP A 291 3.63 -1.14 32.06
N LEU A 292 3.55 -0.79 30.77
CA LEU A 292 2.29 -0.58 30.06
C LEU A 292 1.51 -1.90 29.86
N PHE A 293 2.22 -2.97 29.47
CA PHE A 293 1.64 -4.31 29.33
C PHE A 293 1.09 -4.85 30.65
N ASN A 294 1.82 -4.64 31.76
CA ASN A 294 1.37 -5.01 33.10
C ASN A 294 0.20 -4.16 33.60
N LYS A 295 0.24 -2.83 33.40
CA LYS A 295 -0.82 -1.87 33.82
C LYS A 295 -2.22 -2.28 33.34
N TYR A 296 -2.31 -2.83 32.14
CA TYR A 296 -3.58 -3.12 31.46
C TYR A 296 -3.79 -4.57 31.06
N ASN A 297 -2.93 -5.49 31.53
CA ASN A 297 -3.02 -6.92 31.22
C ASN A 297 -3.02 -7.19 29.69
N LEU A 298 -2.23 -6.39 28.93
CA LEU A 298 -2.30 -6.30 27.46
C LEU A 298 -2.06 -7.67 26.79
N CYS A 299 -1.26 -8.56 27.39
CA CYS A 299 -1.04 -9.92 26.86
C CYS A 299 -2.31 -10.76 26.80
N ASN A 300 -3.15 -10.73 27.84
CA ASN A 300 -4.39 -11.50 27.87
C ASN A 300 -5.42 -10.92 26.90
N TYR A 301 -5.48 -9.59 26.78
CA TYR A 301 -6.27 -8.94 25.73
C TYR A 301 -5.80 -9.37 24.33
N ALA A 302 -4.49 -9.33 24.08
CA ALA A 302 -3.90 -9.64 22.77
C ALA A 302 -4.06 -11.12 22.38
N LYS A 303 -4.07 -12.03 23.36
CA LYS A 303 -4.48 -13.43 23.17
C LYS A 303 -5.94 -13.53 22.76
N ALA A 304 -6.85 -12.93 23.55
CA ALA A 304 -8.30 -13.06 23.35
C ALA A 304 -8.77 -12.51 21.98
N ASN A 305 -8.14 -11.46 21.48
CA ASN A 305 -8.54 -10.79 20.24
C ASN A 305 -7.65 -11.13 19.02
N ASP A 306 -6.62 -11.96 19.21
CA ASP A 306 -5.54 -12.26 18.25
C ASP A 306 -4.77 -11.02 17.74
N ILE A 307 -4.45 -10.08 18.62
CA ILE A 307 -3.53 -8.98 18.28
C ILE A 307 -2.13 -9.54 18.03
N LYS A 308 -1.48 -9.07 16.96
CA LYS A 308 -0.08 -9.39 16.60
C LYS A 308 0.83 -8.15 16.59
N THR A 309 0.25 -6.96 16.50
CA THR A 309 0.97 -5.68 16.48
C THR A 309 0.31 -4.66 17.41
N VAL A 310 1.11 -3.85 18.11
CA VAL A 310 0.66 -2.67 18.87
C VAL A 310 1.39 -1.44 18.34
N ILE A 311 0.66 -0.46 17.84
CA ILE A 311 1.21 0.85 17.48
C ILE A 311 0.97 1.79 18.66
N ILE A 312 2.04 2.45 19.12
CA ILE A 312 1.99 3.40 20.23
C ILE A 312 2.48 4.75 19.73
N TRP A 313 1.63 5.78 19.79
CA TRP A 313 2.03 7.16 19.51
C TRP A 313 2.17 7.98 20.80
N ALA A 314 3.27 8.73 20.92
CA ALA A 314 3.51 9.65 22.04
C ALA A 314 4.48 10.80 21.68
N ASP A 315 4.36 11.94 22.36
CA ASP A 315 5.24 13.12 22.17
C ASP A 315 6.74 12.75 22.40
N SER A 316 7.63 13.09 21.46
CA SER A 316 9.09 12.87 21.57
C SER A 316 9.74 13.64 22.72
N ASP A 317 9.20 14.81 23.05
CA ASP A 317 9.89 15.83 23.82
C ASP A 317 9.66 15.65 25.33
N TYR A 318 8.51 15.08 25.70
CA TYR A 318 8.19 14.91 27.11
C TYR A 318 8.97 13.75 27.75
N ASN A 319 9.56 14.01 28.91
CA ASN A 319 10.45 13.09 29.63
C ASN A 319 11.59 12.55 28.73
N TYR A 320 12.59 13.41 28.46
CA TYR A 320 13.83 13.07 27.73
C TYR A 320 14.81 12.16 28.52
N GLY A 321 14.31 11.43 29.52
CA GLY A 321 15.03 10.32 30.13
C GLY A 321 15.11 9.11 29.19
N SER A 322 16.03 8.20 29.47
CA SER A 322 16.35 6.99 28.68
C SER A 322 15.28 5.89 28.80
N GLY A 323 14.01 6.25 28.65
CA GLY A 323 12.87 5.34 28.70
C GLY A 323 12.86 4.39 27.49
N GLU A 324 12.75 3.11 27.78
CA GLU A 324 12.62 2.00 26.83
C GLU A 324 11.47 2.21 25.81
N ILE A 325 10.37 2.84 26.25
CA ILE A 325 9.17 3.14 25.45
C ILE A 325 9.40 4.08 24.24
N ARG A 326 10.64 4.58 24.05
CA ARG A 326 11.07 5.48 22.96
C ARG A 326 11.63 4.77 21.73
N ARG A 327 11.79 3.44 21.77
CA ARG A 327 12.42 2.67 20.67
C ARG A 327 11.46 2.55 19.48
N GLU A 328 12.01 2.58 18.26
CA GLU A 328 11.21 2.41 17.04
C GLU A 328 10.38 1.12 17.06
N SER A 329 10.99 0.04 17.56
CA SER A 329 10.36 -1.27 17.71
C SER A 329 10.72 -1.96 19.03
N ALA A 330 9.80 -2.78 19.53
CA ALA A 330 9.98 -3.71 20.64
C ALA A 330 9.19 -4.99 20.35
N ILE A 331 9.44 -6.09 21.07
CA ILE A 331 8.74 -7.35 20.81
C ILE A 331 8.51 -8.17 22.08
N THR A 332 7.33 -8.76 22.24
CA THR A 332 7.04 -9.74 23.30
C THR A 332 7.26 -11.17 22.81
N GLY A 333 7.11 -12.14 23.70
CA GLY A 333 7.14 -13.56 23.38
C GLY A 333 8.38 -14.23 23.95
N ASN A 334 8.22 -15.49 24.38
CA ASN A 334 9.35 -16.31 24.86
C ASN A 334 10.17 -16.94 23.72
N LYS A 335 9.87 -16.58 22.47
CA LYS A 335 10.47 -17.08 21.23
C LYS A 335 11.88 -16.55 20.94
N GLY A 336 12.36 -15.54 21.67
CA GLY A 336 13.69 -14.96 21.42
C GLY A 336 13.84 -14.36 20.01
N ILE A 337 12.74 -13.88 19.43
CA ILE A 337 12.76 -13.12 18.18
C ILE A 337 13.43 -11.77 18.46
N LEU A 338 14.39 -11.40 17.62
CA LEU A 338 15.18 -10.19 17.73
C LEU A 338 14.42 -8.98 17.15
N THR A 339 14.73 -7.80 17.65
CA THR A 339 14.22 -6.51 17.18
C THR A 339 15.27 -5.42 17.45
N ASN A 340 15.17 -4.24 16.83
CA ASN A 340 16.13 -3.13 17.02
C ASN A 340 16.16 -2.69 18.51
N GLY A 341 14.99 -2.71 19.17
CA GLY A 341 14.84 -2.37 20.57
C GLY A 341 14.72 -3.58 21.52
N PRO A 342 13.85 -3.51 22.55
CA PRO A 342 13.80 -4.49 23.65
C PRO A 342 13.03 -5.77 23.29
N ILE A 343 13.50 -6.90 23.84
CA ILE A 343 12.85 -8.20 23.79
C ILE A 343 12.24 -8.51 25.16
N LEU A 344 10.91 -8.55 25.23
CA LEU A 344 10.10 -8.55 26.45
C LEU A 344 9.65 -9.98 26.82
N THR A 345 10.63 -10.88 26.95
CA THR A 345 10.42 -12.35 27.06
C THR A 345 9.61 -12.80 28.28
N SER A 346 9.56 -11.99 29.34
CA SER A 346 8.81 -12.26 30.58
C SER A 346 7.42 -11.62 30.62
N VAL A 347 7.05 -10.82 29.60
CA VAL A 347 5.81 -10.05 29.57
C VAL A 347 4.68 -10.87 28.98
N CYS A 348 4.84 -11.32 27.72
CA CYS A 348 3.93 -12.28 27.08
C CYS A 348 4.72 -13.49 26.57
N ASP A 349 4.06 -14.64 26.51
CA ASP A 349 4.49 -15.87 25.81
C ASP A 349 4.27 -15.77 24.30
N LYS A 350 3.13 -15.20 23.86
CA LYS A 350 2.83 -14.86 22.46
C LYS A 350 3.78 -13.77 21.94
N THR A 351 4.23 -13.90 20.71
CA THR A 351 4.92 -12.82 19.99
C THR A 351 3.94 -11.72 19.58
N ILE A 352 4.21 -10.51 20.03
CA ILE A 352 3.50 -9.28 19.67
C ILE A 352 4.57 -8.23 19.39
N VAL A 353 4.53 -7.65 18.19
CA VAL A 353 5.43 -6.57 17.78
C VAL A 353 4.85 -5.24 18.27
N ILE A 354 5.69 -4.34 18.76
CA ILE A 354 5.30 -3.01 19.22
C ILE A 354 6.08 -1.99 18.39
N TYR A 355 5.39 -1.00 17.82
CA TYR A 355 6.03 0.13 17.14
C TYR A 355 5.87 1.41 17.97
N GLY A 356 6.98 2.04 18.33
CA GLY A 356 7.03 3.30 19.09
C GLY A 356 7.16 4.50 18.15
N LEU A 357 6.07 5.22 17.95
CA LEU A 357 5.96 6.34 17.00
C LEU A 357 5.76 7.68 17.73
N THR A 358 6.09 8.79 17.07
CA THR A 358 6.02 10.14 17.65
C THR A 358 5.27 11.13 16.77
N TYR A 359 4.50 12.01 17.40
CA TYR A 359 3.68 13.04 16.75
C TYR A 359 4.47 14.04 15.89
N THR A 360 5.78 14.14 16.14
CA THR A 360 6.70 15.04 15.44
C THR A 360 7.20 14.51 14.10
N ARG A 361 6.81 13.29 13.68
CA ARG A 361 7.34 12.57 12.51
C ARG A 361 6.24 12.02 11.60
N GLY A 362 6.58 11.75 10.33
CA GLY A 362 5.64 11.42 9.26
C GLY A 362 5.62 9.95 8.85
N LEU A 363 5.21 9.69 7.61
CA LEU A 363 5.12 8.32 7.09
C LEU A 363 6.50 7.67 6.86
N SER A 364 7.50 8.45 6.46
CA SER A 364 8.85 7.91 6.23
C SER A 364 9.40 7.30 7.52
N GLU A 365 9.42 8.04 8.63
CA GLU A 365 9.95 7.55 9.89
C GLU A 365 9.08 6.44 10.50
N ALA A 366 7.76 6.44 10.26
CA ALA A 366 6.90 5.34 10.68
C ALA A 366 7.13 4.03 9.89
N LEU A 367 7.49 4.13 8.61
CA LEU A 367 7.91 2.98 7.79
C LEU A 367 9.36 2.57 8.08
N GLU A 368 10.21 3.47 8.53
CA GLU A 368 11.58 3.21 9.00
C GLU A 368 11.56 2.41 10.31
N SER A 369 10.70 2.81 11.26
CA SER A 369 10.45 2.02 12.47
C SER A 369 9.95 0.59 12.20
N TYR A 370 9.27 0.41 11.07
CA TYR A 370 8.89 -0.91 10.56
C TYR A 370 10.09 -1.61 9.90
N GLY A 371 10.86 -0.90 9.05
CA GLY A 371 12.09 -1.36 8.41
C GLY A 371 13.11 -1.96 9.37
N HIS A 372 13.41 -1.28 10.48
CA HIS A 372 14.29 -1.77 11.53
C HIS A 372 13.88 -3.10 12.15
N HIS A 373 12.57 -3.34 12.29
CA HIS A 373 12.05 -4.63 12.73
C HIS A 373 12.22 -5.70 11.64
N LEU A 374 11.93 -5.37 10.37
CA LEU A 374 12.14 -6.28 9.23
C LEU A 374 13.62 -6.68 9.08
N GLU A 375 14.54 -5.71 9.09
CA GLU A 375 15.98 -5.94 9.05
C GLU A 375 16.40 -6.95 10.11
N THR A 376 15.94 -6.75 11.35
CA THR A 376 16.38 -7.57 12.48
C THR A 376 15.80 -8.99 12.44
N VAL A 377 14.51 -9.13 12.08
CA VAL A 377 13.86 -10.44 11.91
C VAL A 377 14.47 -11.20 10.73
N PHE A 378 14.76 -10.53 9.61
CA PHE A 378 15.35 -11.19 8.45
C PHE A 378 16.83 -11.52 8.66
N ARG A 379 17.63 -10.68 9.34
CA ARG A 379 18.98 -11.05 9.81
C ARG A 379 18.96 -12.30 10.71
N GLN A 380 17.92 -12.50 11.52
CA GLN A 380 17.80 -13.68 12.39
C GLN A 380 17.41 -14.95 11.63
N PHE A 381 16.39 -14.90 10.76
CA PHE A 381 15.80 -16.10 10.17
C PHE A 381 16.20 -16.37 8.72
N ARG A 382 16.75 -15.38 8.00
CA ARG A 382 17.17 -15.47 6.59
C ARG A 382 18.66 -15.18 6.48
N PRO A 383 19.53 -16.22 6.50
CA PRO A 383 20.96 -16.05 6.20
C PRO A 383 21.20 -15.38 4.84
N GLU A 384 20.23 -15.46 3.92
CA GLU A 384 20.33 -14.78 2.63
C GLU A 384 20.20 -13.24 2.74
N TYR A 385 19.64 -12.70 3.83
CA TYR A 385 19.60 -11.25 4.10
C TYR A 385 21.00 -10.64 4.16
N ALA A 386 22.00 -11.42 4.59
CA ALA A 386 23.39 -10.98 4.60
C ALA A 386 23.90 -10.60 3.19
N PHE A 387 23.32 -11.15 2.12
CA PHE A 387 23.66 -10.79 0.75
C PHE A 387 22.64 -9.84 0.09
N TRP A 388 21.61 -9.42 0.84
CA TRP A 388 20.56 -8.47 0.43
C TRP A 388 20.96 -7.03 0.77
N ALA A 389 21.32 -6.82 2.04
CA ALA A 389 21.59 -5.50 2.60
C ALA A 389 22.99 -5.02 2.25
N ASP A 390 23.07 -3.94 1.47
CA ASP A 390 24.32 -3.49 0.86
C ASP A 390 25.02 -2.42 1.73
N GLU A 391 25.42 -2.83 2.94
CA GLU A 391 25.97 -1.93 3.96
C GLU A 391 27.44 -1.54 3.68
N ALA A 392 27.64 -0.41 3.01
CA ALA A 392 28.94 0.07 2.56
C ALA A 392 29.82 0.72 3.67
N GLN A 393 30.06 0.03 4.80
CA GLN A 393 31.08 0.31 5.84
C GLN A 393 31.18 1.71 6.49
N LYS A 394 30.33 2.70 6.15
CA LYS A 394 30.54 4.12 6.50
C LYS A 394 30.37 4.47 7.99
N THR A 395 29.64 3.68 8.77
CA THR A 395 29.32 3.99 10.19
C THR A 395 29.71 2.89 11.19
N GLY A 396 29.87 1.65 10.74
CA GLY A 396 30.50 0.57 11.52
C GLY A 396 29.67 -0.03 12.67
N TRP A 397 28.33 0.11 12.63
CA TRP A 397 27.44 -0.42 13.68
C TRP A 397 26.94 -1.85 13.43
N PHE A 398 27.03 -2.36 12.20
CA PHE A 398 26.66 -3.73 11.84
C PHE A 398 27.79 -4.43 11.04
N PRO A 399 27.78 -5.77 10.94
CA PRO A 399 28.81 -6.50 10.21
C PRO A 399 28.58 -6.41 8.69
N ALA A 400 29.25 -5.44 8.06
CA ALA A 400 29.17 -5.17 6.63
C ALA A 400 29.43 -6.40 5.75
N VAL A 401 28.50 -6.69 4.83
CA VAL A 401 28.63 -7.71 3.78
C VAL A 401 28.42 -7.03 2.43
N THR A 402 29.44 -6.31 1.98
CA THR A 402 29.37 -5.50 0.77
C THR A 402 29.49 -6.32 -0.50
N ARG A 403 28.50 -6.22 -1.40
CA ARG A 403 28.77 -6.34 -2.84
C ARG A 403 28.95 -4.98 -3.50
N GLY A 404 28.24 -3.95 -3.05
CA GLY A 404 28.15 -2.66 -3.74
C GLY A 404 27.38 -2.77 -5.06
N ASP A 405 26.28 -3.55 -5.03
CA ASP A 405 25.39 -3.83 -6.15
C ASP A 405 24.01 -4.40 -5.78
N SER A 406 23.67 -4.51 -4.50
CA SER A 406 22.47 -5.22 -4.03
C SER A 406 21.36 -4.23 -3.63
N CYS A 407 20.58 -4.46 -2.56
CA CYS A 407 19.35 -3.71 -2.30
C CYS A 407 19.44 -2.53 -1.32
N GLY A 408 20.60 -2.28 -0.69
CA GLY A 408 20.69 -1.26 0.38
C GLY A 408 19.89 -1.64 1.64
N THR A 409 19.63 -0.67 2.50
CA THR A 409 19.01 -0.85 3.83
C THR A 409 17.69 -0.06 3.96
N ASP A 410 17.01 -0.16 5.10
CA ASP A 410 15.87 0.73 5.37
C ASP A 410 16.32 2.20 5.41
N HIS A 411 17.46 2.49 6.04
CA HIS A 411 18.13 3.79 6.04
C HIS A 411 18.40 4.33 4.63
N GLU A 412 19.09 3.58 3.77
CA GLU A 412 19.75 4.16 2.60
C GLU A 412 19.72 3.29 1.32
N PRO A 413 19.47 3.88 0.14
CA PRO A 413 19.51 3.17 -1.15
C PRO A 413 20.92 2.78 -1.58
N PRO A 414 21.09 1.83 -2.53
CA PRO A 414 22.39 1.44 -3.08
C PRO A 414 23.24 2.60 -3.61
N ASN A 415 22.59 3.68 -4.10
CA ASN A 415 23.27 4.86 -4.62
C ASN A 415 23.58 5.93 -3.54
N ALA A 416 23.36 5.66 -2.26
CA ALA A 416 23.52 6.65 -1.19
C ALA A 416 24.98 7.06 -0.94
N ARG A 417 25.19 8.37 -0.81
CA ARG A 417 26.49 8.94 -0.40
C ARG A 417 26.63 8.89 1.13
N TRP A 418 25.53 9.04 1.87
CA TRP A 418 25.45 9.04 3.34
C TRP A 418 24.05 8.58 3.81
N GLU A 419 23.91 8.35 5.12
CA GLU A 419 22.66 7.91 5.77
C GLU A 419 21.47 8.82 5.40
N TYR A 420 20.34 8.25 5.00
CA TYR A 420 19.14 8.95 4.49
C TYR A 420 19.30 9.74 3.17
N ASP A 421 20.33 9.50 2.34
CA ASP A 421 20.49 10.09 0.99
C ASP A 421 19.50 9.50 -0.06
N ARG A 422 18.23 9.34 0.34
CA ARG A 422 17.12 8.71 -0.39
C ARG A 422 16.65 9.51 -1.61
N SER A 423 17.20 10.70 -1.84
CA SER A 423 16.91 11.56 -2.99
C SER A 423 18.12 11.75 -3.93
N ASN A 424 19.12 10.86 -3.88
CA ASN A 424 20.24 10.93 -4.82
C ASN A 424 19.82 10.50 -6.23
N ASP A 425 20.02 11.39 -7.20
CA ASP A 425 19.69 11.19 -8.62
C ASP A 425 20.82 10.54 -9.43
N ALA A 426 21.99 10.32 -8.82
CA ALA A 426 23.11 9.62 -9.45
C ALA A 426 22.75 8.15 -9.80
N ASP A 427 23.03 7.77 -11.05
CA ASP A 427 22.87 6.41 -11.57
C ASP A 427 23.80 5.40 -10.87
N TYR A 428 23.25 4.24 -10.55
CA TYR A 428 23.95 3.14 -9.90
C TYR A 428 23.55 1.79 -10.50
N GLN A 429 24.46 0.82 -10.50
CA GLN A 429 24.21 -0.54 -10.99
C GLN A 429 23.82 -1.45 -9.83
N SER A 430 22.53 -1.77 -9.70
CA SER A 430 22.02 -2.64 -8.64
C SER A 430 21.20 -3.79 -9.21
N ASP A 431 21.33 -4.99 -8.64
CA ASP A 431 20.57 -6.18 -9.03
C ASP A 431 19.19 -6.26 -8.38
N CYS A 432 18.79 -5.30 -7.56
CA CYS A 432 17.77 -5.49 -6.52
C CYS A 432 16.42 -6.11 -7.00
N ARG A 433 15.88 -5.66 -8.15
CA ARG A 433 14.62 -6.24 -8.72
C ARG A 433 14.77 -7.68 -9.23
N ASN A 434 16.00 -8.11 -9.44
CA ASN A 434 16.39 -9.42 -9.96
C ASN A 434 17.30 -10.14 -8.95
N TRP A 435 17.33 -9.69 -7.68
CA TRP A 435 18.34 -10.04 -6.70
C TRP A 435 18.45 -11.54 -6.47
N LYS A 436 19.67 -12.01 -6.22
CA LYS A 436 19.91 -13.38 -5.79
C LYS A 436 20.95 -13.51 -4.68
N PRO A 437 20.81 -14.52 -3.80
CA PRO A 437 21.82 -14.84 -2.79
C PRO A 437 23.19 -15.17 -3.39
N ASP A 438 23.26 -15.69 -4.63
CA ASP A 438 24.52 -16.03 -5.31
C ASP A 438 25.21 -14.84 -6.01
N GLY A 439 24.53 -13.71 -6.20
CA GLY A 439 25.05 -12.56 -6.95
C GLY A 439 24.96 -12.72 -8.48
N THR A 440 24.20 -13.71 -8.97
CA THR A 440 23.84 -13.84 -10.40
C THR A 440 22.55 -13.07 -10.74
N GLY A 441 22.17 -12.11 -9.90
CA GLY A 441 21.08 -11.17 -10.19
C GLY A 441 21.43 -10.25 -11.35
N VAL A 442 20.42 -9.88 -12.15
CA VAL A 442 20.63 -9.00 -13.31
C VAL A 442 20.63 -7.56 -12.84
N LYS A 443 21.81 -6.93 -12.85
CA LYS A 443 21.97 -5.50 -12.54
C LYS A 443 21.23 -4.63 -13.55
N GLU A 444 20.56 -3.61 -13.04
CA GLU A 444 19.94 -2.53 -13.79
C GLU A 444 20.50 -1.18 -13.34
N THR A 445 20.43 -0.17 -14.21
CA THR A 445 20.66 1.22 -13.81
C THR A 445 19.46 1.72 -13.02
N LEU A 446 19.68 2.10 -11.76
CA LEU A 446 18.68 2.77 -10.93
C LEU A 446 19.23 4.04 -10.25
N ASN A 447 18.31 4.96 -9.96
CA ASN A 447 18.52 6.19 -9.19
C ASN A 447 17.19 6.54 -8.50
N CYS A 448 17.11 7.66 -7.77
CA CYS A 448 15.93 7.95 -6.95
C CYS A 448 14.59 8.09 -7.70
N ASN A 449 14.60 8.34 -9.02
CA ASN A 449 13.37 8.36 -9.83
C ASN A 449 12.63 7.01 -9.79
N THR A 450 13.35 5.90 -9.56
CA THR A 450 12.80 4.55 -9.38
C THR A 450 11.80 4.46 -8.22
N TRP A 451 11.99 5.26 -7.16
CA TRP A 451 11.14 5.30 -5.96
C TRP A 451 10.57 6.70 -5.68
N GLY A 452 10.58 7.61 -6.66
CA GLY A 452 10.01 8.96 -6.56
C GLY A 452 10.81 9.94 -5.69
N CYS A 453 12.08 9.66 -5.38
CA CYS A 453 13.00 10.52 -4.63
C CYS A 453 12.51 10.97 -3.23
N SER A 454 11.59 10.24 -2.61
CA SER A 454 11.11 10.49 -1.25
C SER A 454 11.42 9.33 -0.29
N GLY A 455 11.35 9.59 1.02
CA GLY A 455 11.71 8.63 2.06
C GLY A 455 10.72 7.47 2.18
N GLU A 456 9.43 7.79 2.21
CA GLU A 456 8.36 6.79 2.16
C GLU A 456 8.28 6.10 0.80
N GLY A 457 8.74 6.75 -0.27
CA GLY A 457 8.95 6.16 -1.58
C GLY A 457 10.00 5.06 -1.55
N TRP A 458 11.21 5.39 -1.06
CA TRP A 458 12.31 4.43 -0.86
C TRP A 458 11.88 3.22 -0.03
N LEU A 459 11.36 3.46 1.18
CA LEU A 459 11.02 2.39 2.12
C LEU A 459 9.97 1.42 1.56
N LYS A 460 8.94 1.92 0.87
CA LYS A 460 7.98 1.06 0.17
C LYS A 460 8.65 0.27 -0.96
N TRP A 461 9.46 0.91 -1.80
CA TRP A 461 10.11 0.23 -2.93
C TRP A 461 11.05 -0.87 -2.45
N TRP A 462 11.92 -0.58 -1.47
CA TRP A 462 12.84 -1.53 -0.84
C TRP A 462 12.09 -2.74 -0.26
N MET A 463 11.01 -2.50 0.52
CA MET A 463 10.14 -3.58 1.02
C MET A 463 9.46 -4.37 -0.10
N GLN A 464 8.98 -3.72 -1.16
CA GLN A 464 8.34 -4.42 -2.30
C GLN A 464 9.31 -5.29 -3.11
N ASN A 465 10.63 -5.10 -3.00
CA ASN A 465 11.61 -6.02 -3.59
C ASN A 465 11.84 -7.25 -2.69
N MET A 466 11.62 -7.18 -1.37
CA MET A 466 11.88 -8.30 -0.46
C MET A 466 11.09 -9.56 -0.86
N PRO A 467 11.71 -10.76 -0.92
CA PRO A 467 11.12 -11.96 -1.51
C PRO A 467 9.75 -12.34 -0.93
N GLY A 468 8.67 -11.91 -1.60
CA GLY A 468 7.33 -11.87 -1.04
C GLY A 468 6.36 -12.93 -1.59
N LEU A 469 5.07 -12.64 -1.48
CA LEU A 469 4.01 -13.48 -2.02
C LEU A 469 4.07 -13.48 -3.55
N GLY A 470 4.07 -14.67 -4.17
CA GLY A 470 4.17 -14.79 -5.63
C GLY A 470 5.57 -14.57 -6.22
N ASN A 471 6.62 -14.36 -5.41
CA ASN A 471 7.99 -14.19 -5.92
C ASN A 471 8.45 -15.41 -6.75
N THR A 472 9.42 -15.20 -7.64
CA THR A 472 9.98 -16.23 -8.55
C THR A 472 11.47 -16.50 -8.30
N LEU A 473 12.03 -16.00 -7.19
CA LEU A 473 13.46 -16.07 -6.92
C LEU A 473 13.89 -17.46 -6.49
N VAL A 474 15.15 -17.80 -6.81
CA VAL A 474 15.76 -19.11 -6.56
C VAL A 474 17.09 -18.89 -5.83
N GLY A 475 17.32 -19.66 -4.77
CA GLY A 475 18.55 -19.61 -3.97
C GLY A 475 19.72 -20.36 -4.59
N THR A 476 20.88 -20.25 -3.96
CA THR A 476 22.15 -20.92 -4.35
C THR A 476 22.05 -22.44 -4.49
N ASN A 477 21.07 -23.05 -3.82
CA ASN A 477 20.79 -24.48 -3.83
C ASN A 477 19.76 -24.92 -4.89
N GLY A 478 19.32 -24.02 -5.78
CA GLY A 478 18.30 -24.29 -6.80
C GLY A 478 16.86 -24.36 -6.28
N GLN A 479 16.63 -24.13 -4.97
CA GLN A 479 15.29 -24.10 -4.40
C GLN A 479 14.68 -22.70 -4.49
N LYS A 480 13.36 -22.61 -4.65
CA LYS A 480 12.62 -21.34 -4.59
C LYS A 480 12.80 -20.67 -3.22
N ILE A 481 13.01 -19.36 -3.20
CA ILE A 481 13.08 -18.56 -1.97
C ILE A 481 11.65 -18.43 -1.38
N PRO A 482 11.34 -19.04 -0.21
CA PRO A 482 10.02 -18.91 0.41
C PRO A 482 9.77 -17.48 0.89
N ASN A 483 8.52 -17.04 0.85
CA ASN A 483 8.03 -15.70 1.23
C ASN A 483 8.58 -15.25 2.61
N TRP A 484 9.29 -14.12 2.67
CA TRP A 484 9.91 -13.60 3.91
C TRP A 484 8.88 -13.04 4.89
N TRP A 485 7.76 -12.49 4.40
CA TRP A 485 6.75 -11.84 5.26
C TRP A 485 6.05 -12.78 6.24
N VAL A 486 6.18 -14.10 6.08
CA VAL A 486 5.66 -15.11 7.02
C VAL A 486 6.19 -14.91 8.45
N TYR A 487 7.45 -14.47 8.62
CA TYR A 487 8.02 -14.19 9.95
C TYR A 487 7.38 -12.97 10.66
N ILE A 488 6.61 -12.16 9.93
CA ILE A 488 5.84 -11.03 10.46
C ILE A 488 4.36 -11.39 10.59
N GLY A 489 3.84 -12.20 9.66
CA GLY A 489 2.45 -12.63 9.62
C GLY A 489 2.08 -13.73 10.63
N ASP A 490 3.00 -14.64 10.93
CA ASP A 490 2.81 -15.75 11.88
C ASP A 490 4.12 -16.16 12.60
N PRO A 491 4.76 -15.24 13.35
CA PRO A 491 6.05 -15.48 14.02
C PRO A 491 6.05 -16.68 14.99
N ASP A 492 4.98 -16.83 15.76
CA ASP A 492 4.88 -17.87 16.80
C ASP A 492 4.89 -19.29 16.22
N ASN A 493 4.28 -19.51 15.06
CA ASN A 493 4.30 -20.80 14.36
C ASN A 493 5.60 -21.00 13.57
N CYS A 494 6.11 -19.94 12.93
CA CYS A 494 7.41 -19.95 12.26
C CYS A 494 8.55 -20.46 13.16
N TYR A 495 8.61 -19.99 14.41
CA TYR A 495 9.69 -20.34 15.33
C TYR A 495 9.73 -21.83 15.71
N ASN A 496 8.59 -22.52 15.75
CA ASN A 496 8.53 -23.88 16.29
C ASN A 496 8.96 -24.97 15.27
N ASN A 497 9.29 -24.60 14.03
CA ASN A 497 9.62 -25.54 12.95
C ASN A 497 11.13 -25.64 12.67
N ALA A 498 11.68 -26.86 12.80
CA ALA A 498 13.08 -27.17 12.50
C ALA A 498 13.49 -27.07 11.01
N LEU A 499 12.58 -26.69 10.11
CA LEU A 499 12.78 -26.47 8.68
C LEU A 499 12.47 -25.03 8.25
N GLY A 500 12.31 -24.11 9.22
CA GLY A 500 11.68 -22.82 9.01
C GLY A 500 10.22 -22.94 8.55
N CYS A 501 9.62 -21.85 8.09
CA CYS A 501 8.21 -21.81 7.70
C CYS A 501 7.96 -22.36 6.28
N SER A 502 8.86 -23.22 5.77
CA SER A 502 8.87 -23.78 4.41
C SER A 502 7.73 -24.75 4.11
N GLY A 503 7.11 -25.35 5.13
CA GLY A 503 6.02 -26.31 5.02
C GLY A 503 4.69 -25.90 5.67
N PHE A 504 4.55 -24.64 6.12
CA PHE A 504 3.30 -24.19 6.73
C PHE A 504 2.25 -23.80 5.68
N THR A 505 1.27 -24.68 5.47
CA THR A 505 -0.05 -24.25 5.00
C THR A 505 -0.82 -23.71 6.21
N PRO A 506 -1.25 -22.45 6.23
CA PRO A 506 -2.08 -21.94 7.33
C PRO A 506 -3.36 -22.75 7.41
N ASN A 507 -3.64 -23.35 8.57
CA ASN A 507 -4.90 -24.04 8.82
C ASN A 507 -6.04 -23.00 8.68
N PRO A 508 -6.99 -23.15 7.74
CA PRO A 508 -7.94 -22.09 7.44
C PRO A 508 -8.91 -21.89 8.62
N THR A 509 -8.61 -20.90 9.46
CA THR A 509 -9.57 -20.31 10.41
C THR A 509 -10.88 -20.09 9.64
N PRO A 510 -12.02 -20.66 10.07
CA PRO A 510 -13.20 -20.77 9.23
C PRO A 510 -13.68 -19.40 8.79
N THR A 511 -13.45 -19.08 7.52
CA THR A 511 -13.80 -17.79 6.92
C THR A 511 -15.29 -17.55 7.15
N PRO A 512 -15.68 -16.48 7.87
CA PRO A 512 -17.09 -16.11 7.98
C PRO A 512 -17.68 -15.97 6.58
N ALA A 513 -18.89 -16.51 6.37
CA ALA A 513 -19.53 -16.50 5.06
C ALA A 513 -19.45 -15.09 4.44
N PRO A 514 -19.02 -14.95 3.17
CA PRO A 514 -18.57 -13.68 2.63
C PRO A 514 -19.64 -12.59 2.78
N PRO A 515 -19.34 -11.47 3.46
CA PRO A 515 -20.35 -10.46 3.78
C PRO A 515 -20.96 -9.89 2.50
N VAL A 516 -22.29 -10.01 2.39
CA VAL A 516 -23.01 -9.83 1.12
C VAL A 516 -23.07 -8.35 0.72
N PHE A 517 -22.19 -7.97 -0.19
CA PHE A 517 -22.23 -6.67 -0.86
C PHE A 517 -23.48 -6.58 -1.76
N SER A 518 -24.35 -5.60 -1.50
CA SER A 518 -25.68 -5.51 -2.12
C SER A 518 -26.17 -4.06 -2.22
N ASN A 519 -27.39 -3.84 -2.74
CA ASN A 519 -28.02 -2.51 -2.86
C ASN A 519 -27.20 -1.43 -3.61
N LEU A 520 -26.34 -1.91 -4.53
CA LEU A 520 -25.55 -1.12 -5.47
C LEU A 520 -26.44 -0.18 -6.30
N SER A 521 -26.30 1.13 -6.12
CA SER A 521 -26.95 2.14 -6.96
C SER A 521 -26.19 3.45 -6.94
N ALA A 522 -26.24 4.21 -8.03
CA ALA A 522 -25.68 5.56 -8.09
C ALA A 522 -26.65 6.54 -8.73
N GLN A 523 -26.58 7.79 -8.29
CA GLN A 523 -27.28 8.93 -8.90
C GLN A 523 -26.27 10.01 -9.23
N LEU A 524 -26.21 10.38 -10.50
CA LEU A 524 -25.27 11.34 -11.05
C LEU A 524 -26.03 12.57 -11.53
N THR A 525 -25.75 13.74 -10.97
CA THR A 525 -26.21 15.04 -11.45
C THR A 525 -25.01 15.95 -11.76
N ASN A 526 -25.24 17.07 -12.45
CA ASN A 526 -24.23 18.12 -12.68
C ASN A 526 -23.48 18.61 -11.42
N SER A 527 -24.09 18.46 -10.24
CA SER A 527 -23.71 19.09 -8.97
C SER A 527 -23.46 18.08 -7.83
N SER A 528 -23.89 16.83 -7.98
CA SER A 528 -23.64 15.76 -7.01
C SER A 528 -23.51 14.40 -7.68
N ALA A 529 -22.60 13.56 -7.19
CA ALA A 529 -22.49 12.16 -7.57
C ALA A 529 -22.56 11.29 -6.31
N THR A 530 -23.70 10.64 -6.10
CA THR A 530 -24.04 9.83 -4.92
C THR A 530 -23.94 8.35 -5.27
N PHE A 531 -23.20 7.59 -4.48
CA PHE A 531 -23.00 6.14 -4.64
C PHE A 531 -23.43 5.39 -3.37
N ASN A 532 -24.43 4.52 -3.50
CA ASN A 532 -24.99 3.72 -2.41
C ASN A 532 -24.58 2.26 -2.54
N PHE A 533 -24.30 1.62 -1.41
CA PHE A 533 -24.10 0.18 -1.28
C PHE A 533 -24.36 -0.28 0.15
N ALA A 534 -24.79 -1.52 0.32
CA ALA A 534 -24.87 -2.20 1.60
C ALA A 534 -23.69 -3.18 1.73
N TYR A 535 -22.93 -3.07 2.82
CA TYR A 535 -21.84 -3.98 3.16
C TYR A 535 -21.72 -4.15 4.67
N SER A 536 -21.26 -5.31 5.11
CA SER A 536 -21.38 -5.78 6.50
C SER A 536 -20.10 -6.43 7.04
N LYS A 537 -18.93 -5.81 6.77
CA LYS A 537 -17.64 -6.26 7.31
C LYS A 537 -17.04 -5.22 8.27
N PRO A 538 -17.00 -5.48 9.59
CA PRO A 538 -16.48 -4.53 10.58
C PRO A 538 -15.02 -4.09 10.38
N SER A 539 -14.20 -4.85 9.64
CA SER A 539 -12.81 -4.50 9.34
C SER A 539 -12.62 -3.50 8.19
N GLU A 540 -13.69 -3.12 7.48
CA GLU A 540 -13.60 -2.17 6.36
C GLU A 540 -14.28 -0.85 6.74
N THR A 541 -13.48 0.13 7.15
CA THR A 541 -13.95 1.47 7.59
C THR A 541 -13.61 2.60 6.61
N LEU A 542 -13.12 2.28 5.40
CA LEU A 542 -12.82 3.26 4.37
C LEU A 542 -12.90 2.64 2.96
N TYR A 543 -13.73 3.26 2.11
CA TYR A 543 -14.05 2.81 0.76
C TYR A 543 -13.66 3.89 -0.25
N LYS A 544 -13.32 3.49 -1.48
CA LYS A 544 -13.20 4.37 -2.65
C LYS A 544 -14.24 4.00 -3.70
N ILE A 545 -14.73 5.00 -4.41
CA ILE A 545 -15.37 4.84 -5.71
C ILE A 545 -14.34 5.17 -6.79
N HIS A 546 -14.31 4.36 -7.84
CA HIS A 546 -13.63 4.66 -9.09
C HIS A 546 -14.69 4.82 -10.17
N LEU A 547 -14.53 5.81 -11.05
CA LEU A 547 -15.47 6.13 -12.12
C LEU A 547 -14.76 5.96 -13.48
N SER A 548 -15.43 5.44 -14.50
CA SER A 548 -14.86 5.28 -15.84
C SER A 548 -15.90 5.42 -16.94
N LYS A 549 -15.49 5.90 -18.12
CA LYS A 549 -16.29 5.82 -19.36
C LYS A 549 -16.38 4.39 -19.94
N SER A 550 -15.67 3.42 -19.34
CA SER A 550 -15.54 2.04 -19.83
C SER A 550 -15.90 0.99 -18.76
N THR A 551 -16.59 -0.09 -19.16
CA THR A 551 -16.87 -1.26 -18.30
C THR A 551 -15.58 -1.90 -17.78
N ALA A 552 -14.55 -1.95 -18.62
CA ALA A 552 -13.27 -2.58 -18.33
C ALA A 552 -12.39 -1.75 -17.38
N PHE A 553 -12.66 -0.45 -17.20
CA PHE A 553 -11.76 0.52 -16.55
C PHE A 553 -10.40 0.65 -17.30
N SER A 554 -10.46 0.58 -18.64
CA SER A 554 -9.28 0.70 -19.52
C SER A 554 -9.03 2.11 -20.04
N TRP A 555 -10.07 2.94 -20.20
CA TRP A 555 -9.94 4.31 -20.68
C TRP A 555 -10.93 5.26 -20.00
N GLY A 556 -10.60 6.56 -20.01
CA GLY A 556 -11.38 7.61 -19.37
C GLY A 556 -11.73 7.24 -17.93
N VAL A 557 -10.72 7.02 -17.09
CA VAL A 557 -10.88 6.53 -15.70
C VAL A 557 -10.44 7.61 -14.71
N TRP A 558 -11.26 7.80 -13.68
CA TRP A 558 -10.89 8.53 -12.46
C TRP A 558 -10.85 7.56 -11.29
N TRP A 559 -9.64 7.22 -10.84
CA TRP A 559 -9.42 6.41 -9.64
C TRP A 559 -9.61 7.28 -8.39
N ASN A 560 -10.30 6.79 -7.34
CA ASN A 560 -10.62 7.57 -6.14
C ASN A 560 -11.41 8.87 -6.45
N PHE A 561 -12.53 8.72 -7.15
CA PHE A 561 -13.45 9.81 -7.52
C PHE A 561 -14.24 10.35 -6.32
N VAL A 562 -14.44 9.51 -5.31
CA VAL A 562 -14.82 9.88 -3.95
C VAL A 562 -14.40 8.75 -3.02
N ASN A 563 -14.07 9.06 -1.77
CA ASN A 563 -13.87 8.10 -0.69
C ASN A 563 -14.70 8.50 0.54
N GLY A 564 -14.91 7.54 1.43
CA GLY A 564 -15.73 7.73 2.64
C GLY A 564 -15.82 6.45 3.47
N SER A 565 -16.17 6.60 4.75
CA SER A 565 -16.15 5.50 5.72
C SER A 565 -17.43 4.65 5.76
N ALA A 566 -18.53 5.13 5.19
CA ALA A 566 -19.78 4.40 5.04
C ALA A 566 -20.59 4.93 3.85
N SER A 567 -21.44 4.08 3.26
CA SER A 567 -22.40 4.50 2.23
C SER A 567 -23.48 5.45 2.80
N PRO A 568 -23.91 6.49 2.06
CA PRO A 568 -23.51 6.83 0.69
C PRO A 568 -22.18 7.59 0.63
N LEU A 569 -21.38 7.30 -0.39
CA LEU A 569 -20.24 8.14 -0.78
C LEU A 569 -20.75 9.22 -1.75
N ILE A 570 -20.48 10.49 -1.46
CA ILE A 570 -21.02 11.64 -2.21
C ILE A 570 -19.88 12.56 -2.63
N ASN A 571 -19.69 12.73 -3.94
CA ASN A 571 -18.91 13.85 -4.47
C ASN A 571 -19.84 15.05 -4.68
N THR A 572 -19.64 16.13 -3.92
CA THR A 572 -20.49 17.35 -3.94
C THR A 572 -20.04 18.41 -4.97
N ALA A 573 -19.06 18.11 -5.80
CA ALA A 573 -18.59 18.97 -6.89
C ALA A 573 -18.00 18.13 -8.05
N PRO A 574 -18.76 17.18 -8.63
CA PRO A 574 -18.21 16.16 -9.52
C PRO A 574 -17.69 16.75 -10.84
N SER A 575 -18.36 17.77 -11.37
CA SER A 575 -17.98 18.55 -12.56
C SER A 575 -16.76 19.45 -12.35
N ALA A 576 -16.44 19.82 -11.09
CA ALA A 576 -15.18 20.47 -10.74
C ALA A 576 -14.07 19.46 -10.41
N THR A 577 -14.44 18.23 -10.04
CA THR A 577 -13.48 17.13 -9.79
C THR A 577 -12.88 16.63 -11.09
N TRP A 578 -13.71 16.39 -12.12
CA TRP A 578 -13.27 15.83 -13.39
C TRP A 578 -13.93 16.52 -14.58
N SER A 579 -13.12 17.10 -15.48
CA SER A 579 -13.54 17.82 -16.69
C SER A 579 -14.49 17.04 -17.61
N ASP A 580 -14.35 15.73 -17.65
CA ASP A 580 -15.16 14.85 -18.50
C ASP A 580 -16.57 14.64 -17.93
N TYR A 581 -16.74 14.84 -16.62
CA TYR A 581 -18.01 14.68 -15.93
C TYR A 581 -18.96 15.81 -16.34
N SER A 582 -19.80 15.52 -17.31
CA SER A 582 -20.61 16.50 -18.03
C SER A 582 -21.98 15.92 -18.39
N CYS A 583 -22.94 16.79 -18.71
CA CYS A 583 -24.34 16.43 -18.93
C CYS A 583 -24.51 15.34 -19.99
N ASN A 584 -25.41 14.39 -19.70
CA ASN A 584 -25.74 13.24 -20.56
C ASN A 584 -24.59 12.26 -20.82
N GLN A 585 -23.39 12.44 -20.24
CA GLN A 585 -22.35 11.42 -20.26
C GLN A 585 -22.76 10.19 -19.45
N GLN A 586 -22.25 9.04 -19.85
CA GLN A 586 -22.45 7.77 -19.15
C GLN A 586 -21.15 7.28 -18.51
N PHE A 587 -21.27 6.81 -17.27
CA PHE A 587 -20.15 6.28 -16.50
C PHE A 587 -20.46 4.93 -15.87
N TYR A 588 -19.42 4.11 -15.77
CA TYR A 588 -19.34 2.89 -14.99
C TYR A 588 -18.60 3.16 -13.70
N TRP A 589 -18.95 2.46 -12.63
CA TRP A 589 -18.33 2.66 -11.31
C TRP A 589 -17.97 1.34 -10.61
N LYS A 590 -17.00 1.38 -9.71
CA LYS A 590 -16.56 0.26 -8.86
C LYS A 590 -16.29 0.75 -7.45
N VAL A 591 -16.45 -0.13 -6.46
CA VAL A 591 -16.07 0.12 -5.06
C VAL A 591 -14.80 -0.68 -4.70
N GLU A 592 -13.81 -0.04 -4.08
CA GLU A 592 -12.61 -0.67 -3.50
C GLU A 592 -12.64 -0.50 -1.97
N ALA A 593 -12.29 -1.54 -1.21
CA ALA A 593 -12.02 -1.42 0.23
C ALA A 593 -10.52 -1.27 0.49
N ILE A 594 -10.12 -0.13 1.06
CA ILE A 594 -8.71 0.28 1.14
C ILE A 594 -7.85 -0.72 1.93
N TYR A 595 -8.36 -1.28 3.03
CA TYR A 595 -7.63 -2.26 3.85
C TYR A 595 -7.55 -3.67 3.23
N THR A 596 -8.09 -3.87 2.04
CA THR A 596 -7.97 -5.13 1.28
C THR A 596 -7.26 -4.96 -0.06
N GLY A 597 -7.34 -3.77 -0.68
CA GLY A 597 -7.01 -3.58 -2.09
C GLY A 597 -7.95 -4.32 -3.06
N ASN A 598 -9.02 -4.94 -2.56
CA ASN A 598 -10.00 -5.64 -3.37
C ASN A 598 -11.06 -4.68 -3.91
N TYR A 599 -11.35 -4.81 -5.20
CA TYR A 599 -12.59 -4.31 -5.77
C TYR A 599 -13.75 -5.14 -5.20
N LEU A 600 -14.53 -4.55 -4.30
CA LEU A 600 -15.71 -5.17 -3.67
C LEU A 600 -16.87 -5.36 -4.65
N SER A 601 -16.84 -4.69 -5.80
CA SER A 601 -17.84 -4.83 -6.86
C SER A 601 -17.20 -5.12 -8.22
N SER A 602 -17.91 -5.86 -9.06
CA SER A 602 -17.75 -5.79 -10.50
C SER A 602 -18.09 -4.36 -11.00
N ALA A 603 -17.84 -4.08 -12.29
CA ALA A 603 -18.23 -2.80 -12.89
C ALA A 603 -19.75 -2.64 -12.88
N GLN A 604 -20.23 -1.54 -12.30
CA GLN A 604 -21.64 -1.16 -12.22
C GLN A 604 -21.96 -0.05 -13.23
N GLY A 605 -23.18 -0.03 -13.76
CA GLY A 605 -23.62 0.96 -14.75
C GLY A 605 -23.92 0.36 -16.13
N PRO A 606 -24.07 1.19 -17.19
CA PRO A 606 -23.79 2.63 -17.19
C PRO A 606 -24.80 3.43 -16.36
N VAL A 607 -24.38 4.59 -15.85
CA VAL A 607 -25.22 5.58 -15.18
C VAL A 607 -25.02 6.92 -15.88
N THR A 608 -26.12 7.56 -16.29
CA THR A 608 -26.11 8.84 -17.02
C THR A 608 -26.08 10.03 -16.05
N VAL A 609 -25.28 11.06 -16.34
CA VAL A 609 -25.31 12.34 -15.63
C VAL A 609 -26.56 13.14 -16.02
N SER A 610 -27.49 13.29 -15.08
CA SER A 610 -28.68 14.14 -15.21
C SER A 610 -28.34 15.63 -15.04
N CYS A 611 -29.05 16.50 -15.75
CA CYS A 611 -28.86 17.95 -15.69
C CYS A 611 -30.17 18.74 -15.63
N ASN A 612 -31.15 18.15 -14.93
CA ASN A 612 -32.40 18.82 -14.52
C ASN A 612 -32.21 19.51 -13.16
#